data_AF-A0A1A8MFV0-F1
#
_entry.id   AF-A0A1A8MFV0-F1
#
_cell.length_a   1.000
_cell.length_b   1.000
_cell.length_c   1.000
_cell.angle_alpha   90.00
_cell.angle_beta   90.00
_cell.angle_gamma   90.00
#
_symmetry.space_group_name_H-M   'P 1'
#
loop_
_entity.id
_entity.type
_entity.pdbx_description
1 polymer ?
#
loop_
_entity_poly.entity_id
_entity_poly.type
_entity_poly.pdbx_seq_one_letter_code
_entity_poly.pdbx_strand_id
1 'polypeptide(L)' 'MVMLGARGDTATQISECLKTQDCRDDVHSQFDKLLGELNKPGAPFALSVANRLFGDQSYQFLQ' A
#
# COMPACT_ATOMS: atom_id res chain seq x y z
N MET A 1 0.29 -1.57 1.09
CA MET A 1 1.18 -1.69 2.27
C MET A 1 0.81 -2.87 3.17
N VAL A 2 -0.34 -2.92 3.85
CA VAL A 2 -0.68 -4.04 4.76
C VAL A 2 -0.75 -5.41 4.05
N MET A 3 -1.33 -5.45 2.85
CA MET A 3 -1.44 -6.68 2.06
C MET A 3 -0.08 -7.35 1.76
N LEU A 4 1.02 -6.57 1.66
CA LEU A 4 2.37 -7.11 1.41
C LEU A 4 2.84 -8.06 2.52
N GLY A 5 2.43 -7.78 3.77
CA GLY A 5 2.75 -8.61 4.92
C GLY A 5 1.74 -9.72 5.21
N ALA A 6 0.54 -9.65 4.63
CA ALA A 6 -0.51 -10.64 4.85
C ALA A 6 -0.21 -11.96 4.12
N ARG A 7 -0.64 -13.09 4.69
CA ARG A 7 -0.52 -14.44 4.11
C ARG A 7 -1.81 -15.23 4.29
N GLY A 8 -1.93 -16.35 3.57
CA GLY A 8 -3.08 -17.26 3.67
C GLY A 8 -4.42 -16.55 3.50
N ASP A 9 -5.41 -16.94 4.30
CA ASP A 9 -6.78 -16.43 4.23
C ASP A 9 -6.87 -14.93 4.46
N THR A 10 -6.02 -14.37 5.33
CA THR A 10 -5.95 -12.92 5.55
C THR A 10 -5.62 -12.18 4.26
N ALA A 11 -4.65 -12.67 3.47
CA ALA A 11 -4.32 -12.05 2.19
C ALA A 11 -5.46 -12.17 1.17
N THR A 12 -6.15 -13.31 1.15
CA THR A 12 -7.29 -13.56 0.25
C THR A 12 -8.46 -12.63 0.57
N GLN A 13 -8.89 -12.56 1.83
CA GLN A 13 -10.00 -11.72 2.26
C GLN A 13 -9.73 -10.23 2.01
N ILE A 14 -8.50 -9.76 2.25
CA ILE A 14 -8.12 -8.37 1.93
C ILE A 14 -8.25 -8.12 0.42
N SER A 15 -7.74 -9.01 -0.43
CA SER A 15 -7.80 -8.83 -1.89
C SER A 15 -9.22 -8.87 -2.44
N GLU A 16 -10.09 -9.70 -1.88
CA GLU A 16 -11.50 -9.81 -2.29
C GLU A 16 -12.32 -8.58 -1.88
N CYS A 17 -12.10 -8.10 -0.66
CA CYS A 17 -12.78 -6.92 -0.13
C CYS A 17 -12.34 -5.65 -0.88
N LEU A 18 -11.04 -5.48 -1.11
CA LEU A 18 -10.48 -4.31 -1.79
C LEU A 18 -10.49 -4.41 -3.33
N LYS A 19 -11.00 -5.52 -3.87
CA LYS A 19 -11.11 -5.76 -5.33
C LYS A 19 -9.77 -5.66 -6.07
N THR A 20 -8.71 -6.19 -5.48
CA THR A 20 -7.35 -6.18 -6.06
C THR A 20 -6.90 -7.54 -6.57
N GLN A 21 -7.82 -8.50 -6.63
CA GLN A 21 -7.57 -9.87 -7.06
C GLN A 21 -7.05 -9.98 -8.50
N ASP A 22 -7.54 -9.12 -9.40
CA ASP A 22 -7.16 -9.12 -10.82
C ASP A 22 -5.81 -8.43 -11.08
N CYS A 23 -5.28 -7.71 -10.09
CA CYS A 23 -4.03 -6.96 -10.19
C CYS A 23 -3.03 -7.38 -9.11
N ARG A 24 -3.16 -8.58 -8.54
CA ARG A 24 -2.45 -8.99 -7.31
C ARG A 24 -0.94 -8.79 -7.37
N ASP A 25 -0.32 -9.04 -8.52
CA ASP A 25 1.13 -8.90 -8.72
C ASP A 25 1.55 -7.44 -8.99
N ASP A 26 0.68 -6.64 -9.61
CA ASP A 26 0.99 -5.28 -10.05
C ASP A 26 0.45 -4.19 -9.11
N VAL A 27 -0.46 -4.53 -8.19
CA VAL A 27 -1.19 -3.56 -7.37
C VAL A 27 -0.23 -2.65 -6.62
N HIS A 28 0.88 -3.18 -6.13
CA HIS A 28 1.88 -2.39 -5.41
C HIS A 28 2.62 -1.41 -6.32
N SER A 29 3.06 -1.86 -7.49
CA SER A 29 3.71 -1.02 -8.50
C SER A 29 2.76 0.06 -9.04
N GLN A 30 1.47 -0.25 -9.18
CA GLN A 30 0.45 0.71 -9.59
C GLN A 30 0.17 1.76 -8.52
N PHE A 31 0.09 1.36 -7.24
CA PHE A 31 -0.06 2.30 -6.12
C PHE A 31 1.17 3.20 -5.96
N ASP A 32 2.37 2.70 -6.21
CA ASP A 32 3.60 3.50 -6.19
C ASP A 32 3.55 4.61 -7.25
N LYS A 33 3.18 4.27 -8.49
CA LYS A 33 2.96 5.24 -9.57
C LYS A 33 1.88 6.27 -9.21
N LEU A 34 0.76 5.82 -8.65
CA LEU A 34 -0.33 6.70 -8.20
C LEU A 34 0.14 7.69 -7.14
N LEU A 35 0.89 7.23 -6.13
CA LEU A 35 1.44 8.10 -5.10
C LEU A 35 2.43 9.13 -5.67
N GLY A 36 3.20 8.75 -6.69
CA GLY A 36 4.07 9.67 -7.43
C GLY A 36 3.29 10.80 -8.11
N GLU A 37 2.18 10.50 -8.78
CA GLU A 37 1.35 11.52 -9.41
C GLU A 37 0.62 12.40 -8.38
N LEU A 38 0.10 11.81 -7.30
CA LEU A 38 -0.61 12.56 -6.24
C LEU A 38 0.31 13.53 -5.49
N ASN A 39 1.59 13.18 -5.31
CA ASN A 39 2.58 14.00 -4.62
C ASN A 39 3.46 14.83 -5.58
N LYS A 40 3.07 14.95 -6.86
CA LYS A 40 3.87 15.63 -7.86
C LYS A 40 4.07 17.11 -7.52
N PRO A 41 5.33 17.60 -7.50
CA PRO A 41 5.60 19.01 -7.24
C PRO A 41 5.07 19.88 -8.40
N GLY A 42 4.70 21.13 -8.08
CA GLY A 42 4.31 22.12 -9.08
C GLY A 42 2.88 21.96 -9.62
N ALA A 43 2.04 21.14 -9.00
CA ALA A 43 0.60 21.13 -9.29
C ALA A 43 -0.03 22.49 -8.93
N PRO A 44 -1.09 22.93 -9.62
CA PRO A 44 -1.82 24.16 -9.30
C PRO A 44 -2.68 24.05 -8.02
N PHE A 45 -2.45 23.02 -7.22
CA PHE A 45 -3.13 22.70 -5.97
C PHE A 45 -2.13 22.12 -4.97
N ALA A 46 -2.42 22.29 -3.68
CA ALA A 46 -1.65 21.66 -2.61
C ALA A 46 -2.28 20.30 -2.26
N LEU A 47 -1.58 19.23 -2.59
CA LEU A 47 -1.96 17.86 -2.23
C LEU A 47 -0.72 17.08 -1.83
N SER A 48 -0.81 16.33 -0.72
CA SER A 48 0.23 15.38 -0.33
C SER A 48 -0.39 14.19 0.39
N VAL A 49 0.09 12.99 0.04
CA VAL A 49 -0.33 11.72 0.61
C VAL A 49 0.90 10.97 1.08
N ALA A 50 0.98 10.74 2.39
CA ALA A 50 2.05 9.99 3.02
C ALA A 50 1.48 8.82 3.82
N ASN A 51 2.25 7.73 3.85
CA ASN A 51 1.82 6.44 4.30
C ASN A 51 2.82 5.93 5.33
N ARG A 52 2.35 5.55 6.53
CA ARG A 52 3.21 5.01 7.60
C ARG A 52 2.51 3.89 8.35
N LEU A 53 3.27 2.84 8.67
CA LEU A 53 2.84 1.79 9.60
C LEU A 53 3.64 1.95 10.89
N PHE A 54 2.96 1.82 12.03
CA PHE A 54 3.58 1.80 13.35
C PHE A 54 3.40 0.42 13.94
N GLY A 55 4.47 -0.09 14.52
CA GLY A 55 4.52 -1.37 15.20
C GLY A 55 5.09 -1.21 16.59
N ASP A 56 4.85 -2.20 17.43
CA ASP A 56 5.40 -2.21 18.78
C ASP A 56 6.94 -2.23 18.76
N GLN A 57 7.56 -1.51 19.69
CA GLN A 57 9.02 -1.36 19.74
C GLN A 57 9.75 -2.66 20.12
N SER A 58 9.09 -3.54 20.87
CA SER A 58 9.65 -4.84 21.28
C SER A 58 9.52 -5.89 20.17
N TYR A 59 8.74 -5.62 19.13
CA TYR A 59 8.52 -6.55 18.03
C TYR A 59 9.61 -6.43 16.96
N GLN A 60 10.20 -7.57 16.58
CA GLN A 60 11.19 -7.63 15.52
C GLN A 60 10.50 -7.83 14.16
N PHE A 61 10.58 -6.82 13.30
CA PHE A 61 10.12 -6.92 11.91
C PHE A 61 11.15 -7.67 11.06
N LEU A 62 10.66 -8.59 10.23
CA LEU A 62 11.46 -9.23 9.20
C LEU A 62 11.79 -8.20 8.13
N GLN A 63 13.07 -8.09 7.76
CA GLN A 63 13.55 -7.21 6.71
C GLN A 63 13.49 -7.90 5.34
#